data_AF-A0A8S8Y340-F1
#
_entry.id   AF-A0A8S8Y340-F1
#
_cell.length_a   1.000
_cell.length_b   1.000
_cell.length_c   1.000
_cell.angle_alpha   90.00
_cell.angle_beta   90.00
_cell.angle_gamma   90.00
#
_symmetry.space_group_name_H-M   'P 1'
#
loop_
_entity.id
_entity.type
_entity.pdbx_description
1 polymer ?
#
loop_
_entity_poly.entity_id
_entity_poly.type
_entity_poly.pdbx_seq_one_letter_code
_entity_poly.pdbx_strand_id
1 'polypeptide(L)'
;MRNVSLHDVVETDHFVPALLARLGPVRAALDGHGGGIAVSQIEEQNGVLDLVLDLTGACLSCGAAPGTLEGVKHDLEGDDEVASVRFSSALLDTFDDLGREFILAHGKVEFVDIPTDSETA
;
A
#
# COMPACT_ATOMS: atom_id res chain seq x y z
N MET A 1 6.52 11.32 -15.06
CA MET A 1 7.11 11.18 -13.71
C MET A 1 7.53 9.74 -13.36
N ARG A 2 7.67 8.83 -14.34
CA ARG A 2 8.13 7.44 -14.11
C ARG A 2 9.66 7.29 -13.92
N ASN A 3 10.37 8.36 -13.56
CA ASN A 3 11.83 8.41 -13.67
C ASN A 3 12.50 9.11 -12.50
N VAL A 4 11.78 9.27 -11.38
CA VAL A 4 12.35 9.75 -10.12
C VAL A 4 12.64 8.53 -9.25
N SER A 5 13.86 8.46 -8.73
CA SER A 5 14.27 7.43 -7.78
C SER A 5 13.43 7.57 -6.51
N LEU A 6 12.92 6.45 -6.00
CA LEU A 6 12.15 6.44 -4.76
C LEU A 6 12.99 6.95 -3.57
N HIS A 7 14.28 6.61 -3.53
CA HIS A 7 15.19 7.08 -2.48
C HIS A 7 15.34 8.60 -2.47
N ASP A 8 15.25 9.27 -3.62
CA ASP A 8 15.40 10.74 -3.73
C ASP A 8 14.17 11.48 -3.17
N VAL A 9 13.00 10.83 -3.19
CA VAL A 9 11.72 11.44 -2.79
C VAL A 9 11.13 10.87 -1.52
N VAL A 10 11.76 9.86 -0.89
CA VAL A 10 11.24 9.10 0.27
C VAL A 10 10.87 9.98 1.46
N GLU A 11 11.60 11.08 1.68
CA GLU A 11 11.36 12.06 2.75
C GLU A 11 10.54 13.28 2.29
N THR A 12 9.85 13.20 1.15
CA THR A 12 9.15 14.33 0.54
C THR A 12 7.69 14.01 0.23
N ASP A 13 6.87 15.06 0.04
CA ASP A 13 5.48 14.93 -0.42
C ASP A 13 5.34 14.30 -1.83
N HIS A 14 6.46 14.08 -2.53
CA HIS A 14 6.48 13.41 -3.83
C HIS A 14 6.56 11.88 -3.75
N PHE A 15 6.77 11.29 -2.56
CA PHE A 15 6.89 9.85 -2.40
C PHE A 15 5.63 9.10 -2.82
N VAL A 16 4.48 9.45 -2.25
CA VAL A 16 3.18 8.83 -2.59
C VAL A 16 2.85 9.02 -4.09
N PRO A 17 2.96 10.23 -4.69
CA PRO A 17 2.85 10.40 -6.13
C PRO A 17 3.80 9.53 -6.98
N ALA A 18 5.03 9.30 -6.51
CA ALA A 18 6.02 8.46 -7.19
C ALA A 18 5.66 6.97 -7.12
N LEU A 19 5.13 6.49 -5.99
CA LEU A 19 4.57 5.13 -5.86
C LEU A 19 3.35 4.96 -6.78
N LEU A 20 2.40 5.90 -6.75
CA LEU A 20 1.21 5.88 -7.61
C LEU A 20 1.57 5.86 -9.11
N ALA A 21 2.70 6.44 -9.52
CA ALA A 21 3.16 6.41 -10.91
C ALA A 21 3.65 5.02 -11.37
N ARG A 22 3.96 4.12 -10.44
CA ARG A 22 4.41 2.74 -10.68
C ARG A 22 3.25 1.75 -10.81
N LEU A 23 2.10 2.02 -10.20
CA LEU A 23 0.91 1.15 -10.13
C LEU A 23 0.14 0.89 -11.45
N GLY A 24 0.76 1.09 -12.61
CA GLY A 24 0.20 0.76 -13.93
C GLY A 24 -1.34 0.89 -14.07
N PRO A 25 -2.07 -0.20 -14.37
CA PRO A 25 -3.53 -0.21 -14.48
C PRO A 25 -4.25 -0.17 -13.12
N VAL A 26 -3.61 -0.62 -12.04
CA VAL A 26 -4.15 -0.61 -10.66
C VAL A 26 -4.42 0.81 -10.19
N ARG A 27 -3.61 1.77 -10.63
CA ARG A 27 -3.85 3.20 -10.41
C ARG A 27 -5.25 3.64 -10.84
N ALA A 28 -5.76 3.14 -11.98
CA ALA A 28 -7.08 3.51 -12.46
C ALA A 28 -8.20 2.97 -11.56
N ALA A 29 -7.99 1.80 -10.94
CA ALA A 29 -8.93 1.23 -9.98
C ALA A 29 -8.98 2.03 -8.67
N LEU A 30 -7.83 2.55 -8.22
CA LEU A 30 -7.72 3.46 -7.08
C LEU A 30 -8.36 4.82 -7.38
N ASP A 31 -7.94 5.47 -8.47
CA ASP A 31 -8.38 6.83 -8.84
C ASP A 31 -9.88 6.88 -9.19
N GLY A 32 -10.39 5.85 -9.89
CA GLY A 32 -11.79 5.77 -10.35
C GLY A 32 -12.83 5.69 -9.23
N HIS A 33 -12.42 5.39 -7.99
CA HIS A 33 -13.30 5.38 -6.80
C HIS A 33 -12.93 6.46 -5.77
N GLY A 34 -12.03 7.39 -6.11
CA GLY A 34 -11.51 8.37 -5.16
C GLY A 34 -10.68 7.74 -4.04
N GLY A 35 -10.03 6.61 -4.33
CA GLY A 35 -9.10 5.93 -3.43
C GLY A 35 -7.64 6.28 -3.70
N GLY A 36 -6.77 5.78 -2.85
CA GLY A 36 -5.33 6.00 -2.92
C GLY A 36 -4.55 5.03 -2.04
N ILE A 37 -3.25 5.32 -1.90
CA ILE A 37 -2.36 4.63 -0.96
C ILE A 37 -1.85 5.65 0.05
N ALA A 38 -1.67 5.20 1.28
CA ALA A 38 -0.91 5.90 2.31
C ALA A 38 0.27 5.03 2.70
N VAL A 39 1.39 5.65 3.05
CA VAL A 39 2.58 4.94 3.51
C VAL A 39 2.56 5.00 5.02
N SER A 40 2.47 3.84 5.66
CA SER A 40 2.43 3.74 7.11
C SER A 40 3.81 3.55 7.72
N GLN A 41 4.67 2.80 7.05
CA GLN A 41 6.06 2.63 7.45
C GLN A 41 6.94 2.39 6.22
N ILE A 42 8.18 2.88 6.31
CA ILE A 42 9.23 2.69 5.33
C ILE A 42 10.44 2.17 6.08
N GLU A 43 10.98 1.04 5.66
CA GLU A 43 12.28 0.55 6.11
C GLU A 43 13.19 0.47 4.89
N GLU A 44 14.40 1.01 5.00
CA GLU A 44 15.42 0.87 3.96
C GLU A 44 16.49 -0.10 4.45
N GLN A 45 16.72 -1.17 3.71
CA GLN A 45 17.76 -2.14 3.98
C GLN A 45 18.58 -2.36 2.73
N ASN A 46 19.91 -2.23 2.82
CA ASN A 46 20.82 -2.49 1.70
C ASN A 46 20.50 -1.71 0.40
N GLY A 47 19.88 -0.53 0.51
CA GLY A 47 19.52 0.31 -0.64
C GLY A 47 18.27 -0.15 -1.39
N VAL A 48 17.40 -0.93 -0.75
CA VAL A 48 16.05 -1.27 -1.23
C VAL A 48 15.02 -0.96 -0.15
N LEU A 49 13.79 -0.68 -0.57
CA LEU A 49 12.70 -0.24 0.29
C LEU A 49 11.77 -1.42 0.64
N ASP A 50 11.53 -1.59 1.93
CA ASP A 50 10.46 -2.39 2.49
C ASP A 50 9.32 -1.46 2.91
N LEU A 51 8.14 -1.63 2.31
CA LEU A 51 7.02 -0.71 2.49
C LEU A 51 5.88 -1.38 3.24
N VAL A 52 5.35 -0.68 4.25
CA VAL A 52 4.04 -0.97 4.84
C VAL A 52 3.07 0.10 4.40
N LEU A 53 2.05 -0.31 3.65
CA LEU A 53 1.06 0.58 3.06
C LEU A 53 -0.31 0.43 3.72
N ASP A 54 -1.08 1.49 3.65
CA ASP A 54 -2.50 1.51 3.91
C ASP A 54 -3.24 1.94 2.63
N LEU A 55 -4.50 1.54 2.46
CA LEU A 55 -5.32 1.98 1.34
C LEU A 55 -6.32 3.02 1.83
N THR A 56 -6.37 4.15 1.14
CA THR A 56 -7.28 5.23 1.48
C THR A 56 -8.46 5.31 0.51
N GLY A 57 -9.59 5.86 0.97
CA GLY A 57 -10.78 6.14 0.16
C GLY A 57 -11.72 4.95 -0.08
N ALA A 58 -12.59 5.07 -1.08
CA ALA A 58 -13.79 4.21 -1.20
C ALA A 58 -13.51 2.79 -1.75
N CYS A 59 -12.27 2.46 -2.09
CA CYS A 59 -11.88 1.15 -2.64
C CYS A 59 -12.09 -0.02 -1.69
N LEU A 60 -12.30 0.24 -0.40
CA LEU A 60 -12.49 -0.78 0.63
C LEU A 60 -13.96 -1.28 0.72
N SER A 61 -14.94 -0.48 0.27
CA SER A 61 -16.36 -0.88 0.34
C SER A 61 -16.87 -1.69 -0.86
N CYS A 62 -16.05 -1.93 -1.87
CA CYS A 62 -16.41 -2.70 -3.06
C CYS A 62 -15.49 -3.94 -3.15
N GLY A 63 -16.05 -5.14 -3.36
CA GLY A 63 -15.34 -6.43 -3.38
C GLY A 63 -14.18 -6.61 -4.38
N ALA A 64 -13.68 -5.52 -5.01
CA ALA A 64 -12.46 -5.44 -5.79
C ALA A 64 -11.18 -5.29 -4.95
N ALA A 65 -11.31 -5.00 -3.64
CA ALA A 65 -10.19 -4.79 -2.73
C ALA A 65 -9.08 -5.88 -2.76
N PRO A 66 -9.37 -7.20 -2.83
CA PRO A 66 -8.31 -8.21 -2.87
C PRO A 66 -7.42 -8.10 -4.11
N GLY A 67 -8.02 -7.91 -5.29
CA GLY A 67 -7.29 -7.77 -6.55
C GLY A 67 -6.49 -6.47 -6.62
N THR A 68 -7.01 -5.40 -6.00
CA THR A 68 -6.28 -4.13 -5.87
C THR A 68 -5.05 -4.29 -4.98
N LEU A 69 -5.17 -4.96 -3.82
CA LEU A 69 -4.04 -5.21 -2.92
C LEU A 69 -2.94 -6.03 -3.59
N GLU A 70 -3.32 -7.14 -4.23
CA GLU A 70 -2.39 -8.00 -4.99
C GLU A 70 -1.71 -7.19 -6.12
N GLY A 71 -2.48 -6.38 -6.85
CA GLY A 71 -1.96 -5.54 -7.92
C GLY A 71 -0.98 -4.47 -7.43
N VAL A 72 -1.30 -3.77 -6.33
CA VAL A 72 -0.40 -2.77 -5.74
C VAL A 72 0.92 -3.41 -5.32
N LYS A 73 0.87 -4.55 -4.63
CA LYS A 73 2.06 -5.31 -4.25
C LYS A 73 2.87 -5.67 -5.48
N HIS A 74 2.24 -6.26 -6.49
CA HIS A 74 2.92 -6.73 -7.70
C HIS A 74 3.58 -5.61 -8.50
N ASP A 75 2.89 -4.48 -8.70
CA ASP A 75 3.46 -3.35 -9.46
C ASP A 75 4.64 -2.69 -8.72
N LEU A 76 4.57 -2.60 -7.38
CA LEU A 76 5.64 -1.99 -6.59
C LEU A 76 6.85 -2.93 -6.42
N GLU A 77 6.64 -4.21 -6.10
CA GLU A 77 7.72 -5.21 -6.03
C GLU A 77 8.33 -5.53 -7.41
N GLY A 78 7.72 -5.04 -8.49
CA GLY A 78 8.30 -5.05 -9.84
C GLY A 78 9.33 -3.94 -10.08
N ASP A 79 9.47 -2.99 -9.17
CA ASP A 79 10.47 -1.91 -9.22
C ASP A 79 11.75 -2.32 -8.49
N ASP A 80 12.91 -2.13 -9.12
CA ASP A 80 14.22 -2.54 -8.56
C ASP A 80 14.56 -1.84 -7.22
N GLU A 81 13.91 -0.72 -6.89
CA GLU A 81 14.11 0.00 -5.63
C GLU A 81 13.26 -0.54 -4.47
N VAL A 82 12.33 -1.47 -4.73
CA VAL A 82 11.38 -2.00 -3.72
C VAL A 82 11.58 -3.49 -3.53
N ALA A 83 11.92 -3.91 -2.31
CA ALA A 83 12.13 -5.31 -1.97
C ALA A 83 10.83 -6.04 -1.59
N SER A 84 9.95 -5.37 -0.84
CA SER A 84 8.74 -5.98 -0.31
C SER A 84 7.65 -4.95 -0.04
N VAL A 85 6.41 -5.35 -0.29
CA VAL A 85 5.21 -4.58 0.07
C VAL A 85 4.29 -5.42 0.96
N ARG A 86 3.99 -4.82 2.12
CA ARG A 86 3.08 -5.33 3.15
C ARG A 86 2.00 -4.29 3.43
N PHE A 87 0.91 -4.70 4.05
CA PHE A 87 -0.20 -3.82 4.37
C PHE A 87 -0.42 -3.73 5.87
N SER A 88 -0.85 -2.56 6.35
CA SER A 88 -1.19 -2.40 7.77
C SER A 88 -2.37 -3.29 8.15
N SER A 89 -2.26 -4.00 9.28
CA SER A 89 -3.39 -4.73 9.88
C SER A 89 -4.57 -3.81 10.21
N ALA A 90 -4.30 -2.52 10.48
CA ALA A 90 -5.32 -1.50 10.73
C ALA A 90 -6.28 -1.32 9.54
N LEU A 91 -5.85 -1.66 8.32
CA LEU A 91 -6.71 -1.67 7.15
C LEU A 91 -7.88 -2.64 7.33
N LEU A 92 -7.65 -3.78 8.00
CA LEU A 92 -8.67 -4.79 8.23
C LEU A 92 -9.77 -4.30 9.18
N ASP A 93 -9.49 -3.30 10.02
CA ASP A 93 -10.48 -2.68 10.92
C ASP A 93 -11.47 -1.78 10.20
N THR A 94 -11.24 -1.47 8.92
CA THR A 94 -12.19 -0.76 8.07
C THR A 94 -13.29 -1.66 7.49
N PHE A 95 -13.15 -2.99 7.63
CA PHE A 95 -14.10 -3.98 7.13
C PHE A 95 -14.88 -4.64 8.26
N ASP A 96 -16.16 -4.95 8.01
CA ASP A 96 -16.92 -5.90 8.83
C ASP A 96 -16.29 -7.30 8.78
N ASP A 97 -16.67 -8.18 9.71
CA ASP A 97 -16.10 -9.54 9.86
C ASP A 97 -16.03 -10.32 8.54
N LEU A 98 -17.11 -10.33 7.76
CA LEU A 98 -17.17 -11.02 6.47
C LEU A 98 -16.19 -10.42 5.44
N GLY A 99 -16.06 -9.10 5.43
CA GLY A 99 -15.12 -8.40 4.55
C GLY A 99 -13.68 -8.69 4.94
N ARG A 100 -13.38 -8.69 6.24
CA ARG A 100 -12.07 -9.04 6.79
C ARG A 100 -11.68 -10.47 6.42
N GLU A 101 -12.56 -11.44 6.64
CA GLU A 101 -12.31 -12.85 6.26
C GLU A 101 -12.05 -13.00 4.76
N PHE A 102 -12.83 -12.28 3.94
CA PHE A 102 -12.65 -12.29 2.49
C PHE A 102 -11.29 -11.73 2.06
N ILE A 103 -10.85 -10.62 2.66
CA ILE A 103 -9.54 -10.01 2.38
C ILE A 103 -8.39 -10.93 2.82
N LEU A 104 -8.48 -11.53 4.01
CA LEU A 104 -7.46 -12.46 4.50
C LEU A 104 -7.37 -13.73 3.62
N ALA A 105 -8.51 -14.23 3.12
CA ALA A 105 -8.54 -15.43 2.29
C ALA A 105 -8.12 -15.19 0.83
N HIS A 106 -8.40 -13.99 0.28
CA HIS A 106 -8.26 -13.74 -1.16
C HIS A 106 -7.29 -12.61 -1.52
N GLY A 107 -6.85 -11.80 -0.56
CA GLY A 107 -5.93 -10.67 -0.80
C GLY A 107 -4.54 -11.11 -1.23
N LYS A 108 -4.06 -12.28 -0.77
CA LYS A 108 -2.72 -12.83 -1.05
C LYS A 108 -1.58 -11.83 -0.81
N VAL A 109 -1.78 -10.98 0.18
CA VAL A 109 -0.80 -10.02 0.68
C VAL A 109 -0.56 -10.28 2.16
N GLU A 110 0.56 -9.81 2.66
CA GLU A 110 0.88 -9.91 4.08
C GLU A 110 0.39 -8.68 4.83
N PHE A 111 -0.31 -8.90 5.94
CA PHE A 111 -0.74 -7.86 6.86
C PHE A 111 0.17 -7.86 8.07
N VAL A 112 0.68 -6.69 8.44
CA VAL A 112 1.56 -6.50 9.60
C VAL A 112 0.98 -5.50 10.57
N ASP A 113 1.13 -5.81 11.86
CA ASP A 113 0.84 -4.88 12.92
C ASP A 113 1.99 -3.89 13.04
N ILE A 114 1.69 -2.63 12.79
CA ILE A 114 2.63 -1.54 13.01
C ILE A 114 2.23 -0.83 14.30
N PRO A 115 3.17 -0.63 15.24
CA PRO A 115 2.88 0.18 16.41
C PRO A 115 2.65 1.61 15.92
N THR A 116 1.39 2.02 15.85
CA THR A 116 1.05 3.44 15.72
C THR A 116 1.57 4.09 16.99
N ASP A 117 2.65 4.88 16.89
CA ASP A 117 3.18 5.63 18.04
C ASP A 117 2.11 6.61 18.51
N SER A 118 1.29 6.14 19.44
CA SER A 118 0.22 6.89 20.05
C SER A 118 0.05 6.36 21.47
N GLU A 119 1.16 6.35 22.22
CA GLU A 119 1.15 6.27 23.68
C GLU A 119 2.54 6.62 24.26
N THR A 120 3.04 7.83 23.99
CA THR A 120 3.78 8.54 25.04
C THR A 120 2.75 9.25 25.93
N ALA A 121 2.38 8.57 27.01
CA ALA A 121 1.69 9.14 28.16
C ALA A 121 2.55 10.18 28.89
#